data_AF-A0AAE0U0R4-F1
#
_entry.id   AF-A0AAE0U0R4-F1
#
_cell.length_a   1.000
_cell.length_b   1.000
_cell.length_c   1.000
_cell.angle_alpha   90.00
_cell.angle_beta   90.00
_cell.angle_gamma   90.00
#
_symmetry.space_group_name_H-M   'P 1'
#
loop_
_entity.id
_entity.type
_entity.pdbx_description
1 polymer ?
#
loop_
_entity_poly.entity_id
_entity_poly.type
_entity_poly.pdbx_seq_one_letter_code
_entity_poly.pdbx_strand_id
1 'polypeptide(L)'
;MGTPFIALLEPATLLSHWDRKLPSSGQKHPSIPRTFIDAMSVREQVYVVEQGVPQENEFDDDDGRSCHWVIYASVNIKAPVDPAIAANEDPITPLDDLATTTKRRPRRSETRSLPIGTIRLVPFPHPPHPRNGGVYVDGQLINAGEPVSAVANAAHRRPASPSSIPGTEPPDNNDADEENDENEMKEEEVVLPLTKAERARLIRTLPFCLDRATSLHDGTEPYIKLGRLAVLKEFRGRGIAGQLVRTAVEWMRQHQTAFNPSVTVIGFKNLGLGVTQPGEVPRWRGLVCCHAQEDAVKLWEKCGFEVDKGMGRWLEEGIPHVGMFMRVKL
;
A
#
# COMPACT_ATOMS: atom_id res chain seq x y z
N MET A 1 24.04 -7.98 16.39
CA MET A 1 22.64 -8.37 16.09
C MET A 1 22.69 -9.78 15.53
N GLY A 2 21.81 -10.69 15.97
CA GLY A 2 21.68 -11.99 15.32
C GLY A 2 21.25 -11.83 13.86
N THR A 3 21.56 -12.81 13.02
CA THR A 3 21.17 -12.81 11.61
C THR A 3 19.66 -12.64 11.48
N PRO A 4 19.17 -11.65 10.72
CA PRO A 4 17.74 -11.49 10.54
C PRO A 4 17.17 -12.67 9.75
N PHE A 5 15.97 -13.12 10.11
CA PHE A 5 15.24 -14.14 9.36
C PHE A 5 13.96 -13.56 8.78
N ILE A 6 13.43 -14.17 7.73
CA ILE A 6 12.20 -13.74 7.06
C ILE A 6 11.17 -14.86 7.18
N ALA A 7 9.96 -14.52 7.64
CA ALA A 7 8.81 -15.42 7.61
C ALA A 7 7.91 -15.05 6.43
N LEU A 8 7.37 -16.06 5.74
CA LEU A 8 6.32 -15.93 4.73
C LEU A 8 4.97 -16.32 5.34
N LEU A 9 3.96 -15.53 5.06
CA LEU A 9 2.55 -15.89 5.18
C LEU A 9 1.95 -15.93 3.77
N GLU A 10 1.56 -17.12 3.31
CA GLU A 10 0.80 -17.29 2.06
C GLU A 10 -0.64 -16.78 2.19
N PRO A 11 -1.39 -16.63 1.08
CA PRO A 11 -2.76 -16.11 1.11
C PRO A 11 -3.62 -16.87 2.10
N ALA A 12 -4.18 -16.14 3.06
CA ALA A 12 -4.95 -16.71 4.16
C ALA A 12 -6.36 -16.13 4.14
N THR A 13 -7.35 -16.98 3.89
CA THR A 13 -8.78 -16.62 4.00
C THR A 13 -9.21 -16.26 5.42
N LEU A 14 -8.34 -16.46 6.41
CA LEU A 14 -8.57 -16.27 7.85
C LEU A 14 -8.44 -14.81 8.34
N LEU A 15 -8.26 -13.85 7.44
CA LEU A 15 -8.22 -12.41 7.79
C LEU A 15 -9.60 -11.76 7.92
N SER A 16 -10.70 -12.51 7.72
CA SER A 16 -12.07 -12.01 7.88
C SER A 16 -12.39 -11.50 9.29
N HIS A 17 -11.61 -11.91 10.30
CA HIS A 17 -11.78 -11.50 11.69
C HIS A 17 -10.94 -10.27 12.09
N TRP A 18 -10.23 -9.65 11.15
CA TRP A 18 -9.46 -8.44 11.42
C TRP A 18 -10.38 -7.24 11.66
N ASP A 19 -10.24 -6.59 12.82
CA ASP A 19 -10.95 -5.34 13.11
C ASP A 19 -10.08 -4.14 12.72
N ARG A 20 -10.45 -3.44 11.65
CA ARG A 20 -9.71 -2.26 11.14
C ARG A 20 -9.63 -1.11 12.16
N LYS A 21 -10.53 -1.06 13.14
CA LYS A 21 -10.57 0.02 14.16
C LYS A 21 -9.61 -0.23 15.31
N LEU A 22 -9.08 -1.44 15.44
CA LEU A 22 -8.16 -1.81 16.50
C LEU A 22 -6.72 -1.85 15.95
N PRO A 23 -5.73 -1.41 16.76
CA PRO A 23 -4.33 -1.63 16.41
C PRO A 23 -4.01 -3.14 16.45
N SER A 24 -2.90 -3.52 15.82
CA SER A 24 -2.39 -4.89 15.76
C SER A 24 -2.26 -5.55 17.15
N SER A 25 -1.89 -4.78 18.17
CA SER A 25 -1.81 -5.23 19.58
C SER A 25 -3.18 -5.49 20.22
N GLY A 26 -4.25 -4.92 19.67
CA GLY A 26 -5.63 -5.09 20.11
C GLY A 26 -6.35 -6.28 19.45
N GLN A 27 -5.73 -6.92 18.45
CA GLN A 27 -6.31 -8.06 17.73
C GLN A 27 -6.21 -9.32 18.59
N LYS A 28 -7.36 -9.81 19.07
CA LYS A 28 -7.44 -10.94 20.01
C LYS A 28 -7.93 -12.24 19.39
N HIS A 29 -8.38 -12.23 18.14
CA HIS A 29 -8.96 -13.41 17.53
C HIS A 29 -7.87 -14.45 17.20
N PRO A 30 -7.97 -15.70 17.69
CA PRO A 30 -6.90 -16.69 17.57
C PRO A 30 -6.66 -17.19 16.15
N SER A 31 -7.59 -16.97 15.22
CA SER A 31 -7.41 -17.34 13.80
C SER A 31 -6.47 -16.41 13.04
N ILE A 32 -6.17 -15.22 13.57
CA ILE A 32 -5.33 -14.23 12.88
C ILE A 32 -3.88 -14.71 13.00
N PRO A 33 -3.20 -15.00 11.89
CA PRO A 33 -1.82 -15.50 11.94
C PRO A 33 -0.89 -14.50 12.62
N ARG A 34 0.01 -15.00 13.46
CA ARG A 34 0.99 -14.15 14.17
C ARG A 34 1.82 -13.32 13.20
N THR A 35 2.26 -13.92 12.09
CA THR A 35 3.01 -13.22 11.03
C THR A 35 2.24 -12.03 10.47
N PHE A 36 0.90 -12.13 10.34
CA PHE A 36 0.08 -11.01 9.87
C PHE A 36 -0.01 -9.90 10.91
N ILE A 37 -0.20 -10.25 12.19
CA ILE A 37 -0.17 -9.27 13.29
C ILE A 37 1.18 -8.54 13.30
N ASP A 38 2.29 -9.26 13.13
CA ASP A 38 3.63 -8.70 13.11
C ASP A 38 3.84 -7.79 11.87
N ALA A 39 3.34 -8.18 10.68
CA ALA A 39 3.34 -7.32 9.48
C ALA A 39 2.57 -6.02 9.71
N MET A 40 1.36 -6.11 10.25
CA MET A 40 0.50 -4.97 10.57
C MET A 40 1.14 -4.08 11.63
N SER A 41 1.82 -4.65 12.63
CA SER A 41 2.53 -3.84 13.63
C SER A 41 3.60 -2.94 13.02
N VAL A 42 4.34 -3.42 12.00
CA VAL A 42 5.32 -2.60 11.27
C VAL A 42 4.62 -1.55 10.40
N ARG A 43 3.54 -1.94 9.70
CA ARG A 43 2.75 -1.03 8.86
C ARG A 43 2.12 0.10 9.69
N GLU A 44 1.56 -0.20 10.86
CA GLU A 44 1.00 0.81 11.77
C GLU A 44 2.06 1.81 12.23
N GLN A 45 3.26 1.38 12.58
CA GLN A 45 4.32 2.32 12.96
C GLN A 45 4.74 3.24 11.80
N VAL A 46 4.77 2.73 10.57
CA VAL A 46 5.24 3.49 9.40
C VAL A 46 4.14 4.33 8.77
N TYR A 47 2.98 3.75 8.48
CA TYR A 47 1.91 4.41 7.75
C TYR A 47 0.98 5.19 8.68
N VAL A 48 0.56 4.59 9.80
CA VAL A 48 -0.39 5.25 10.72
C VAL A 48 0.32 6.27 11.60
N VAL A 49 1.35 5.84 12.35
CA VAL A 49 2.03 6.71 13.32
C VAL A 49 2.94 7.73 12.65
N GLU A 50 3.79 7.29 11.72
CA GLU A 50 4.77 8.19 11.09
C GLU A 50 4.18 9.01 9.94
N GLN A 51 3.36 8.42 9.07
CA GLN A 51 2.83 9.12 7.89
C GLN A 51 1.41 9.70 8.08
N GLY A 52 0.73 9.38 9.19
CA GLY A 52 -0.58 9.93 9.52
C GLY A 52 -1.74 9.33 8.73
N VAL A 53 -1.57 8.15 8.11
CA VAL A 53 -2.66 7.42 7.47
C VAL A 53 -3.67 6.99 8.55
N PRO A 54 -4.99 7.18 8.35
CA PRO A 54 -5.99 6.70 9.32
C PRO A 54 -5.86 5.19 9.56
N GLN A 55 -5.89 4.76 10.82
CA GLN A 55 -5.79 3.34 11.22
C GLN A 55 -6.80 2.46 10.45
N GLU A 56 -8.01 2.97 10.27
CA GLU A 56 -9.06 2.25 9.57
C GLU A 56 -8.78 2.05 8.08
N ASN A 57 -7.93 2.86 7.45
CA ASN A 57 -7.59 2.77 6.03
C ASN A 57 -6.43 1.82 5.76
N GLU A 58 -5.66 1.43 6.78
CA GLU A 58 -4.42 0.67 6.59
C GLU A 58 -4.67 -0.76 6.07
N PHE A 59 -5.69 -1.45 6.59
CA PHE A 59 -6.07 -2.79 6.14
C PHE A 59 -7.00 -2.72 4.92
N ASP A 60 -6.73 -3.44 3.83
CA ASP A 60 -7.54 -3.40 2.60
C ASP A 60 -8.04 -4.78 2.14
N ASP A 61 -8.82 -4.81 1.06
CA ASP A 61 -9.42 -6.05 0.53
C ASP A 61 -8.40 -7.01 -0.10
N ASP A 62 -7.20 -6.52 -0.42
CA ASP A 62 -6.14 -7.33 -0.99
C ASP A 62 -5.34 -8.08 0.09
N ASP A 63 -5.41 -7.67 1.36
CA ASP A 63 -4.64 -8.29 2.44
C ASP A 63 -4.89 -9.80 2.59
N GLY A 64 -6.14 -10.26 2.44
CA GLY A 64 -6.53 -11.67 2.57
C GLY A 64 -6.03 -12.58 1.45
N ARG A 65 -5.82 -12.03 0.25
CA ARG A 65 -5.36 -12.78 -0.93
C ARG A 65 -3.87 -12.61 -1.20
N SER A 66 -3.17 -11.87 -0.36
CA SER A 66 -1.76 -11.52 -0.56
C SER A 66 -0.82 -12.49 0.16
N CYS A 67 0.39 -12.62 -0.38
CA CYS A 67 1.52 -13.13 0.38
C CYS A 67 2.15 -11.98 1.18
N HIS A 68 2.55 -12.23 2.42
CA HIS A 68 3.21 -11.26 3.29
C HIS A 68 4.55 -11.81 3.76
N TRP A 69 5.62 -11.03 3.60
CA TRP A 69 6.92 -11.37 4.19
C TRP A 69 7.24 -10.40 5.31
N VAL A 70 7.64 -10.93 6.46
CA VAL A 70 8.08 -10.14 7.61
C VAL A 70 9.51 -10.52 7.95
N ILE A 71 10.39 -9.53 8.03
CA ILE A 71 11.76 -9.72 8.49
C ILE A 71 11.86 -9.42 9.99
N TYR A 72 12.64 -10.22 10.71
CA TYR A 72 12.80 -10.13 12.16
C TYR A 72 14.27 -9.90 12.54
N ALA A 73 14.52 -9.00 13.50
CA ALA A 73 15.81 -8.86 14.17
C ALA A 73 15.78 -9.53 15.55
N SER A 74 16.90 -10.14 15.95
CA SER A 74 17.09 -10.56 17.33
C SER A 74 17.54 -9.37 18.19
N VAL A 75 16.72 -9.00 19.18
CA VAL A 75 17.01 -7.94 20.14
C VAL A 75 17.16 -8.51 21.55
N ASN A 76 18.18 -8.04 22.28
CA ASN A 76 18.38 -8.41 23.67
C ASN A 76 17.62 -7.42 24.55
N ILE A 77 16.55 -7.88 25.18
CA ILE A 77 15.78 -7.06 26.12
C ILE A 77 16.33 -7.35 27.52
N LYS A 78 16.70 -6.28 28.23
CA LYS A 78 16.97 -6.36 29.67
C LYS A 78 15.63 -6.59 30.35
N ALA A 79 15.46 -7.70 31.08
CA ALA A 79 14.23 -7.94 31.82
C ALA A 79 13.91 -6.73 32.72
N PRO A 80 12.63 -6.30 32.81
CA PRO A 80 12.23 -5.28 33.77
C PRO A 80 12.72 -5.69 35.16
N VAL A 81 13.39 -4.79 35.85
CA VAL A 81 13.70 -5.00 37.26
C VAL A 81 12.37 -4.93 37.99
N ASP A 82 12.02 -5.99 38.71
CA ASP A 82 10.84 -5.99 39.57
C ASP A 82 10.97 -4.80 40.54
N PRO A 83 10.07 -3.80 40.54
CA PRO A 83 10.19 -2.61 41.37
C PRO A 83 10.23 -2.95 42.88
N ALA A 84 9.75 -4.13 43.27
CA ALA A 84 9.86 -4.64 44.64
C ALA A 84 11.32 -4.98 45.06
N ILE A 85 12.23 -5.23 44.11
CA ILE A 85 13.65 -5.52 44.39
C ILE A 85 14.47 -4.22 44.44
N ALA A 86 14.12 -3.21 43.64
CA ALA A 86 14.85 -1.94 43.57
C ALA A 86 14.70 -1.07 44.83
N ALA A 87 13.63 -1.25 45.60
CA ALA A 87 13.37 -0.50 46.83
C ALA A 87 14.12 -1.03 48.07
N ASN A 88 14.83 -2.15 47.96
CA ASN A 88 15.60 -2.77 49.05
C ASN A 88 17.14 -2.63 48.85
N GLU A 89 17.59 -1.68 48.03
CA GLU A 89 19.00 -1.30 48.01
C GLU A 89 19.21 -0.20 49.05
N ASP A 90 19.71 -0.59 50.23
CA ASP A 90 20.10 0.34 51.29
C ASP A 90 21.15 1.35 50.78
N PRO A 91 21.14 2.62 51.24
CA PRO A 91 22.17 3.59 50.88
C PRO A 91 23.54 3.09 51.37
N ILE A 92 24.50 3.02 50.45
CA ILE A 92 25.88 2.63 50.74
C ILE A 92 26.47 3.61 51.77
N THR A 93 26.60 3.19 53.03
CA THR A 93 27.47 3.86 53.99
C THR A 93 28.91 3.42 53.74
N PRO A 94 29.87 4.34 53.57
CA PRO A 94 31.26 3.97 53.37
C PRO A 94 31.90 3.70 54.74
N LEU A 95 31.89 2.46 55.21
CA LEU A 95 32.90 1.92 56.13
C LEU A 95 32.82 0.38 56.21
N ASP A 96 34.00 -0.21 56.39
CA ASP A 96 34.32 -1.63 56.66
C ASP A 96 34.58 -2.57 55.47
N ASP A 97 35.88 -2.62 55.14
CA ASP A 97 36.64 -3.81 54.76
C ASP A 97 36.31 -5.00 55.70
N LEU A 98 35.63 -6.03 55.20
CA LEU A 98 36.09 -7.43 55.28
C LEU A 98 35.19 -8.35 54.44
N ALA A 99 35.80 -8.98 53.44
CA ALA A 99 35.46 -10.30 52.88
C ALA A 99 33.99 -10.76 53.00
N THR A 100 33.09 -10.20 52.19
CA THR A 100 31.85 -10.91 51.82
C THR A 100 31.62 -10.77 50.32
N THR A 101 31.97 -11.80 49.56
CA THR A 101 31.63 -11.93 48.14
C THR A 101 30.11 -12.03 47.99
N THR A 102 29.44 -10.90 47.82
CA THR A 102 28.06 -10.87 47.32
C THR A 102 28.06 -11.41 45.90
N LYS A 103 27.63 -12.67 45.75
CA LYS A 103 27.35 -13.30 44.45
C LYS A 103 26.26 -12.48 43.74
N ARG A 104 26.66 -11.51 42.92
CA ARG A 104 25.78 -10.80 41.99
C ARG A 104 25.08 -11.84 41.11
N ARG A 105 23.75 -12.00 41.28
CA ARG A 105 22.95 -12.81 40.37
C ARG A 105 23.04 -12.18 38.97
N PRO A 106 23.39 -12.95 37.92
CA PRO A 106 23.48 -12.40 36.57
C PRO A 106 22.10 -11.87 36.14
N ARG A 107 22.05 -10.64 35.63
CA ARG A 107 20.83 -10.05 35.07
C ARG A 107 20.35 -10.94 33.92
N ARG A 108 19.16 -11.52 34.04
CA ARG A 108 18.56 -12.39 33.02
C ARG A 108 18.20 -11.52 31.81
N SER A 109 18.99 -11.59 30.73
CA SER A 109 18.63 -11.02 29.43
C SER A 109 17.81 -12.04 28.65
N GLU A 110 16.71 -11.61 28.04
CA GLU A 110 15.92 -12.44 27.13
C GLU A 110 16.12 -11.93 25.70
N THR A 111 16.46 -12.83 24.78
CA THR A 111 16.53 -12.51 23.35
C THR A 111 15.14 -12.69 22.75
N ARG A 112 14.59 -11.64 22.14
CA ARG A 112 13.30 -11.69 21.44
C ARG A 112 13.48 -11.36 19.96
N SER A 113 12.66 -11.97 19.12
CA SER A 113 12.56 -11.64 17.70
C SER A 113 11.56 -10.50 17.52
N LEU A 114 12.04 -9.37 17.00
CA LEU A 114 11.25 -8.17 16.73
C LEU A 114 11.00 -8.06 15.22
N PRO A 115 9.75 -7.89 14.74
CA PRO A 115 9.51 -7.58 13.34
C PRO A 115 10.04 -6.17 13.02
N ILE A 116 10.86 -6.05 11.98
CA ILE A 116 11.55 -4.80 11.62
C ILE A 116 11.19 -4.27 10.24
N GLY A 117 10.52 -5.08 9.42
CA GLY A 117 10.16 -4.75 8.05
C GLY A 117 9.18 -5.76 7.46
N THR A 118 8.37 -5.31 6.50
CA THR A 118 7.38 -6.13 5.81
C THR A 118 7.24 -5.73 4.35
N ILE A 119 6.81 -6.66 3.49
CA ILE A 119 6.35 -6.41 2.12
C ILE A 119 5.18 -7.33 1.79
N ARG A 120 4.26 -6.83 0.97
CA ARG A 120 3.09 -7.57 0.47
C ARG A 120 3.21 -7.82 -1.02
N LEU A 121 2.86 -9.03 -1.45
CA LEU A 121 2.62 -9.39 -2.84
C LEU A 121 1.14 -9.66 -3.03
N VAL A 122 0.53 -8.90 -3.93
CA VAL A 122 -0.86 -9.04 -4.32
C VAL A 122 -0.92 -9.75 -5.67
N PRO A 123 -1.62 -10.89 -5.79
CA PRO A 123 -1.76 -11.59 -7.06
C PRO A 123 -2.69 -10.84 -8.02
N PHE A 124 -2.76 -11.26 -9.28
CA PHE A 124 -3.85 -10.89 -10.18
C PHE A 124 -5.20 -11.47 -9.66
N PRO A 125 -6.38 -10.85 -9.91
CA PRO A 125 -6.64 -9.61 -10.64
C PRO A 125 -6.44 -8.34 -9.81
N HIS A 126 -6.37 -7.18 -10.50
CA HIS A 126 -6.27 -5.85 -9.89
C HIS A 126 -7.37 -4.92 -10.41
N PRO A 127 -7.80 -3.92 -9.61
CA PRO A 127 -8.58 -2.80 -10.12
C PRO A 127 -7.82 -2.01 -11.21
N PRO A 128 -8.51 -1.21 -12.04
CA PRO A 128 -7.87 -0.37 -13.05
C PRO A 128 -6.81 0.57 -12.46
N HIS A 129 -5.81 0.92 -13.28
CA HIS A 129 -4.71 1.81 -12.91
C HIS A 129 -5.23 3.15 -12.38
N PRO A 130 -4.63 3.69 -11.30
CA PRO A 130 -5.00 5.00 -10.76
C PRO A 130 -4.98 6.08 -11.83
N ARG A 131 -5.93 7.02 -11.82
CA ARG A 131 -5.96 8.12 -12.78
C ARG A 131 -4.85 9.13 -12.48
N ASN A 132 -4.25 9.69 -13.53
CA ASN A 132 -3.37 10.84 -13.37
C ASN A 132 -4.16 12.01 -12.75
N GLY A 133 -3.65 12.61 -11.69
CA GLY A 133 -4.37 13.61 -10.89
C GLY A 133 -5.41 13.04 -9.92
N GLY A 134 -5.59 11.71 -9.86
CA GLY A 134 -6.56 11.09 -8.96
C GLY A 134 -6.21 11.30 -7.49
N VAL A 135 -7.23 11.36 -6.64
CA VAL A 135 -7.12 11.41 -5.19
C VAL A 135 -7.91 10.24 -4.63
N TYR A 136 -7.22 9.37 -3.91
CA TYR A 136 -7.76 8.13 -3.37
C TYR A 136 -7.75 8.13 -1.85
N VAL A 137 -8.90 7.84 -1.25
CA VAL A 137 -9.09 7.69 0.20
C VAL A 137 -9.86 6.40 0.46
N ASP A 138 -9.35 5.55 1.35
CA ASP A 138 -9.78 4.16 1.57
C ASP A 138 -9.90 3.37 0.25
N GLY A 139 -8.95 3.61 -0.66
CA GLY A 139 -8.94 3.02 -2.01
C GLY A 139 -10.03 3.54 -2.96
N GLN A 140 -10.82 4.55 -2.59
CA GLN A 140 -11.89 5.13 -3.41
C GLN A 140 -11.44 6.44 -4.05
N LEU A 141 -11.71 6.61 -5.34
CA LEU A 141 -11.47 7.86 -6.06
C LEU A 141 -12.47 8.91 -5.59
N ILE A 142 -12.02 10.04 -5.04
CA ILE A 142 -12.92 11.07 -4.50
C ILE A 142 -13.01 12.32 -5.39
N ASN A 143 -12.13 12.46 -6.39
CA ASN A 143 -12.16 13.56 -7.35
C ASN A 143 -12.41 13.05 -8.78
N ALA A 144 -13.01 13.91 -9.62
CA ALA A 144 -13.26 13.59 -11.02
C ALA A 144 -11.97 13.53 -11.89
N GLY A 145 -10.80 13.83 -11.33
CA GLY A 145 -9.50 13.76 -12.01
C GLY A 145 -8.87 15.10 -12.38
N GLU A 146 -9.03 16.16 -11.58
CA GLU A 146 -8.25 17.39 -11.80
C GLU A 146 -6.79 17.24 -11.31
N PRO A 147 -5.81 17.76 -12.08
CA PRO A 147 -4.39 17.63 -11.76
C PRO A 147 -4.01 18.31 -10.43
N VAL A 148 -3.10 17.65 -9.69
CA VAL A 148 -2.62 18.01 -8.33
C VAL A 148 -1.97 19.40 -8.23
N SER A 149 -1.86 20.18 -9.31
CA SER A 149 -1.34 21.55 -9.28
C SER A 149 -2.32 22.61 -8.73
N ALA A 150 -3.62 22.30 -8.57
CA ALA A 150 -4.61 23.30 -8.16
C ALA A 150 -4.94 23.34 -6.65
N VAL A 151 -4.65 22.29 -5.87
CA VAL A 151 -5.16 22.16 -4.49
C VAL A 151 -4.22 22.78 -3.43
N ALA A 152 -2.99 23.15 -3.79
CA ALA A 152 -2.02 23.73 -2.83
C ALA A 152 -2.23 25.23 -2.54
N ASN A 153 -3.06 25.95 -3.31
CA ASN A 153 -3.19 27.43 -3.19
C ASN A 153 -4.52 27.94 -2.62
N ALA A 154 -5.46 27.06 -2.26
CA ALA A 154 -6.76 27.48 -1.71
C ALA A 154 -6.75 27.73 -0.18
N ALA A 155 -5.69 27.34 0.53
CA ALA A 155 -5.61 27.44 1.99
C ALA A 155 -5.14 28.80 2.55
N HIS A 156 -5.08 29.88 1.75
CA HIS A 156 -4.58 31.19 2.20
C HIS A 156 -5.44 32.41 1.82
N ARG A 157 -6.71 32.25 1.44
CA ARG A 157 -7.62 33.40 1.27
C ARG A 157 -8.73 33.38 2.32
N ARG A 158 -8.64 34.33 3.26
CA ARG A 158 -9.73 34.73 4.17
C ARG A 158 -10.95 35.19 3.35
N PRO A 159 -12.19 34.90 3.79
CA PRO A 159 -13.38 35.39 3.11
C PRO A 159 -13.59 36.88 3.40
N ALA A 160 -13.85 37.66 2.36
CA ALA A 160 -14.40 39.01 2.47
C ALA A 160 -15.92 38.96 2.35
N SER A 161 -16.60 39.75 3.18
CA SER A 161 -18.05 39.84 3.35
C SER A 161 -18.77 40.49 2.15
N PRO A 162 -20.10 40.28 1.98
CA PRO A 162 -20.85 40.78 0.83
C PRO A 162 -21.54 42.12 1.12
N SER A 163 -21.52 43.05 0.18
CA SER A 163 -22.55 44.10 0.09
C SER A 163 -22.63 44.77 -1.29
N SER A 164 -23.88 44.83 -1.77
CA SER A 164 -24.52 45.85 -2.63
C SER A 164 -24.28 45.92 -4.15
N ILE A 165 -25.37 45.65 -4.88
CA ILE A 165 -25.81 46.10 -6.22
C ILE A 165 -26.75 47.35 -5.99
N PRO A 166 -27.16 48.28 -6.92
CA PRO A 166 -27.22 48.28 -8.41
C PRO A 166 -26.81 49.57 -9.15
N GLY A 167 -26.73 49.50 -10.50
CA GLY A 167 -26.80 50.64 -11.41
C GLY A 167 -27.00 50.23 -12.88
N THR A 168 -28.02 50.80 -13.53
CA THR A 168 -28.69 50.51 -14.81
C THR A 168 -28.06 51.15 -16.07
N GLU A 169 -28.43 50.61 -17.26
CA GLU A 169 -28.67 51.22 -18.60
C GLU A 169 -27.86 50.61 -19.79
N PRO A 170 -28.27 50.75 -21.08
CA PRO A 170 -29.17 49.87 -21.86
C PRO A 170 -28.48 49.31 -23.15
N PRO A 171 -29.17 48.57 -24.06
CA PRO A 171 -28.51 47.80 -25.12
C PRO A 171 -28.34 48.60 -26.41
N ASP A 172 -27.28 48.30 -27.17
CA ASP A 172 -27.10 48.76 -28.55
C ASP A 172 -26.92 47.54 -29.46
N ASN A 173 -27.75 47.49 -30.50
CA ASN A 173 -27.73 46.47 -31.56
C ASN A 173 -26.59 46.79 -32.55
N ASN A 174 -25.96 45.76 -33.11
CA ASN A 174 -25.88 45.56 -34.56
C ASN A 174 -25.11 44.27 -34.92
N ASP A 175 -25.80 43.48 -35.74
CA ASP A 175 -25.35 42.76 -36.94
C ASP A 175 -24.21 41.73 -36.90
N ALA A 176 -24.64 40.50 -37.21
CA ALA A 176 -24.12 39.56 -38.20
C ALA A 176 -22.61 39.27 -38.24
N ASP A 177 -22.22 38.01 -37.99
CA ASP A 177 -21.86 37.10 -39.07
C ASP A 177 -21.64 35.66 -38.54
N GLU A 178 -21.95 34.73 -39.42
CA GLU A 178 -21.90 33.28 -39.29
C GLU A 178 -20.49 32.76 -38.97
N GLU A 179 -20.38 31.81 -38.04
CA GLU A 179 -19.50 30.65 -38.20
C GLU A 179 -20.03 29.49 -37.35
N ASN A 180 -20.60 28.48 -38.04
CA ASN A 180 -20.95 27.19 -37.49
C ASN A 180 -19.65 26.46 -37.10
N ASP A 181 -19.34 26.43 -35.81
CA ASP A 181 -18.39 25.48 -35.25
C ASP A 181 -19.20 24.35 -34.62
N GLU A 182 -19.29 23.22 -35.32
CA GLU A 182 -19.86 21.98 -34.82
C GLU A 182 -18.97 21.46 -33.69
N ASN A 183 -19.18 21.99 -32.49
CA ASN A 183 -18.56 21.50 -31.28
C ASN A 183 -19.21 20.16 -30.93
N GLU A 184 -18.69 19.06 -31.49
CA GLU A 184 -18.91 17.70 -31.01
C GLU A 184 -18.49 17.64 -29.52
N MET A 185 -19.45 17.90 -28.63
CA MET A 185 -19.31 17.57 -27.22
C MET A 185 -19.17 16.06 -27.11
N LYS A 186 -17.92 15.60 -27.04
CA LYS A 186 -17.62 14.26 -26.55
C LYS A 186 -18.17 14.19 -25.13
N GLU A 187 -19.26 13.45 -24.95
CA GLU A 187 -19.76 13.07 -23.64
C GLU A 187 -18.63 12.33 -22.91
N GLU A 188 -17.93 13.04 -22.02
CA GLU A 188 -17.01 12.40 -21.08
C GLU A 188 -17.85 11.50 -20.17
N GLU A 189 -17.71 10.20 -20.35
CA GLU A 189 -18.36 9.19 -19.51
C GLU A 189 -17.90 9.38 -18.06
N VAL A 190 -18.76 9.99 -17.24
CA VAL A 190 -18.52 10.21 -15.81
C VAL A 190 -18.56 8.88 -15.09
N VAL A 191 -17.43 8.18 -15.05
CA VAL A 191 -17.29 6.94 -14.29
C VAL A 191 -17.34 7.29 -12.80
N LEU A 192 -18.47 6.99 -12.17
CA LEU A 192 -18.65 7.14 -10.73
C LEU A 192 -17.66 6.24 -9.96
N PRO A 193 -17.15 6.70 -8.80
CA PRO A 193 -16.22 5.91 -8.01
C PRO A 193 -16.89 4.66 -7.42
N LEU A 194 -16.26 3.51 -7.65
CA LEU A 194 -16.73 2.22 -7.16
C LEU A 194 -16.61 2.14 -5.63
N THR A 195 -17.68 1.72 -4.97
CA THR A 195 -17.69 1.40 -3.55
C THR A 195 -16.78 0.21 -3.24
N LYS A 196 -16.39 0.03 -1.98
CA LYS A 196 -15.58 -1.12 -1.53
C LYS A 196 -16.22 -2.47 -1.87
N ALA A 197 -17.53 -2.61 -1.67
CA ALA A 197 -18.27 -3.81 -2.02
C ALA A 197 -18.32 -4.05 -3.54
N GLU A 198 -18.45 -2.99 -4.34
CA GLU A 198 -18.38 -3.07 -5.79
C GLU A 198 -16.98 -3.39 -6.29
N ARG A 199 -15.93 -2.89 -5.63
CA ARG A 199 -14.53 -3.23 -5.95
C ARG A 199 -14.22 -4.68 -5.60
N ALA A 200 -14.64 -5.16 -4.43
CA ALA A 200 -14.51 -6.57 -4.05
C ALA A 200 -15.30 -7.48 -4.99
N ARG A 201 -16.52 -7.07 -5.39
CA ARG A 201 -17.30 -7.76 -6.42
C ARG A 201 -16.58 -7.72 -7.76
N LEU A 202 -16.09 -6.57 -8.20
CA LEU A 202 -15.37 -6.37 -9.45
C LEU A 202 -14.08 -7.21 -9.48
N ILE A 203 -13.26 -7.22 -8.43
CA ILE A 203 -12.11 -8.14 -8.30
C ILE A 203 -12.54 -9.60 -8.43
N ARG A 204 -13.73 -9.95 -7.91
CA ARG A 204 -14.31 -11.30 -8.00
C ARG A 204 -15.00 -11.60 -9.34
N THR A 205 -15.45 -10.59 -10.07
CA THR A 205 -16.31 -10.72 -11.26
C THR A 205 -15.69 -10.19 -12.54
N LEU A 206 -14.54 -9.52 -12.50
CA LEU A 206 -13.84 -8.96 -13.66
C LEU A 206 -13.52 -10.10 -14.63
N PRO A 207 -14.21 -10.15 -15.79
CA PRO A 207 -13.73 -10.92 -16.89
C PRO A 207 -12.60 -10.10 -17.50
N PHE A 208 -11.35 -10.48 -17.20
CA PHE A 208 -10.12 -9.98 -17.80
C PHE A 208 -9.77 -8.53 -17.43
N CYS A 209 -8.64 -8.28 -16.76
CA CYS A 209 -7.38 -7.71 -17.31
C CYS A 209 -7.46 -6.53 -18.30
N LEU A 210 -8.64 -6.06 -18.74
CA LEU A 210 -8.73 -4.89 -19.60
C LEU A 210 -8.55 -3.64 -18.75
N ASP A 211 -7.35 -3.08 -18.80
CA ASP A 211 -7.01 -1.79 -18.24
C ASP A 211 -6.60 -0.86 -19.38
N ARG A 212 -6.43 0.43 -19.10
CA ARG A 212 -5.82 1.33 -20.08
C ARG A 212 -4.35 0.98 -20.25
N ALA A 213 -3.87 1.06 -21.50
CA ALA A 213 -2.45 0.98 -21.78
C ALA A 213 -1.72 2.19 -21.15
N THR A 214 -0.51 1.93 -20.66
CA THR A 214 0.42 2.93 -20.10
C THR A 214 1.78 2.78 -20.79
N SER A 215 2.83 3.45 -20.31
CA SER A 215 4.14 3.39 -20.98
C SER A 215 4.81 2.02 -20.84
N LEU A 216 4.55 1.28 -19.75
CA LEU A 216 5.19 0.00 -19.46
C LEU A 216 4.22 -1.18 -19.32
N HIS A 217 2.92 -0.96 -19.56
CA HIS A 217 1.89 -1.99 -19.51
C HIS A 217 0.93 -1.83 -20.70
N ASP A 218 0.69 -2.93 -21.42
CA ASP A 218 -0.14 -2.96 -22.64
C ASP A 218 -1.66 -2.89 -22.37
N GLY A 219 -2.06 -2.85 -21.10
CA GLY A 219 -3.47 -2.82 -20.70
C GLY A 219 -4.12 -4.20 -20.68
N THR A 220 -3.38 -5.28 -20.94
CA THR A 220 -3.94 -6.64 -21.07
C THR A 220 -3.13 -7.72 -20.35
N GLU A 221 -1.82 -7.55 -20.23
CA GLU A 221 -0.94 -8.52 -19.57
C GLU A 221 -1.26 -8.57 -18.06
N PRO A 222 -1.57 -9.75 -17.50
CA PRO A 222 -1.63 -9.89 -16.05
C PRO A 222 -0.30 -9.43 -15.43
N TYR A 223 -0.38 -8.80 -14.26
CA TYR A 223 0.80 -8.44 -13.48
C TYR A 223 0.57 -8.78 -12.02
N ILE A 224 1.66 -8.87 -11.27
CA ILE A 224 1.66 -9.03 -9.81
C ILE A 224 2.00 -7.68 -9.20
N LYS A 225 1.37 -7.29 -8.09
CA LYS A 225 1.68 -6.02 -7.41
C LYS A 225 2.49 -6.25 -6.14
N LEU A 226 3.63 -5.58 -6.01
CA LEU A 226 4.33 -5.41 -4.74
C LEU A 226 3.90 -4.11 -4.07
N GLY A 227 3.61 -4.17 -2.77
CA GLY A 227 3.15 -3.02 -2.01
C GLY A 227 3.34 -3.21 -0.51
N ARG A 228 2.85 -2.25 0.28
CA ARG A 228 2.97 -2.23 1.76
C ARG A 228 4.41 -2.52 2.24
N LEU A 229 5.39 -2.02 1.49
CA LEU A 229 6.81 -2.11 1.86
C LEU A 229 7.10 -1.11 2.97
N ALA A 230 7.29 -1.61 4.18
CA ALA A 230 7.53 -0.81 5.37
C ALA A 230 8.75 -1.33 6.12
N VAL A 231 9.58 -0.42 6.64
CA VAL A 231 10.72 -0.73 7.51
C VAL A 231 10.72 0.25 8.66
N LEU A 232 10.83 -0.26 9.89
CA LEU A 232 10.91 0.56 11.09
C LEU A 232 12.08 1.53 10.99
N LYS A 233 11.87 2.77 11.46
CA LYS A 233 12.77 3.91 11.26
C LYS A 233 14.21 3.61 11.69
N GLU A 234 14.40 2.91 12.81
CA GLU A 234 15.69 2.55 13.42
C GLU A 234 16.49 1.52 12.60
N PHE A 235 15.80 0.82 11.70
CA PHE A 235 16.32 -0.25 10.86
C PHE A 235 16.50 0.18 9.40
N ARG A 236 16.09 1.39 9.02
CA ARG A 236 16.29 1.94 7.65
C ARG A 236 17.78 2.14 7.34
N GLY A 237 18.10 2.20 6.05
CA GLY A 237 19.48 2.35 5.57
C GLY A 237 20.34 1.08 5.68
N ARG A 238 19.78 -0.05 6.15
CA ARG A 238 20.49 -1.32 6.36
C ARG A 238 20.25 -2.37 5.25
N GLY A 239 19.64 -1.97 4.13
CA GLY A 239 19.35 -2.86 3.00
C GLY A 239 18.16 -3.81 3.18
N ILE A 240 17.40 -3.70 4.28
CA ILE A 240 16.24 -4.56 4.61
C ILE A 240 15.18 -4.53 3.52
N ALA A 241 14.79 -3.34 3.05
CA ALA A 241 13.76 -3.20 2.02
C ALA A 241 14.14 -3.93 0.72
N GLY A 242 15.40 -3.79 0.27
CA GLY A 242 15.89 -4.52 -0.89
C GLY A 242 15.94 -6.03 -0.67
N GLN A 243 16.21 -6.49 0.56
CA GLN A 243 16.16 -7.92 0.89
C GLN A 243 14.73 -8.48 0.82
N LEU A 244 13.74 -7.74 1.31
CA LEU A 244 12.33 -8.10 1.20
C LEU A 244 11.89 -8.20 -0.27
N VAL A 245 12.19 -7.18 -1.09
CA VAL A 245 11.87 -7.18 -2.52
C VAL A 245 12.53 -8.37 -3.23
N ARG A 246 13.83 -8.60 -3.01
CA ARG A 246 14.54 -9.77 -3.60
C ARG A 246 13.91 -11.10 -3.19
N THR A 247 13.50 -11.23 -1.93
CA THR A 247 12.86 -12.46 -1.41
C THR A 247 11.54 -12.70 -2.11
N ALA A 248 10.70 -11.68 -2.27
CA ALA A 248 9.42 -11.79 -2.97
C ALA A 248 9.62 -12.13 -4.47
N VAL A 249 10.59 -11.49 -5.14
CA VAL A 249 10.92 -11.77 -6.55
C VAL A 249 11.45 -13.19 -6.75
N GLU A 250 12.30 -13.67 -5.85
CA GLU A 250 12.81 -15.04 -5.93
C GLU A 250 11.71 -16.07 -5.72
N TRP A 251 10.81 -15.80 -4.77
CA TRP A 251 9.65 -16.66 -4.55
C TRP A 251 8.73 -16.67 -5.78
N MET A 252 8.51 -15.52 -6.43
CA MET A 252 7.77 -15.43 -7.70
C MET A 252 8.37 -16.28 -8.82
N ARG A 253 9.71 -16.31 -8.97
CA ARG A 253 10.39 -17.17 -9.96
C ARG A 253 10.13 -18.65 -9.73
N GLN A 254 10.01 -19.06 -8.48
CA GLN A 254 9.78 -20.45 -8.09
C GLN A 254 8.29 -20.86 -8.19
N HIS A 255 7.37 -19.89 -8.26
CA HIS A 255 5.92 -20.11 -8.18
C HIS A 255 5.17 -19.50 -9.39
N GLN A 256 5.73 -19.60 -10.60
CA GLN A 256 5.22 -18.91 -11.80
C GLN A 256 3.75 -19.24 -12.13
N THR A 257 3.33 -20.48 -11.86
CA THR A 257 1.98 -20.96 -12.16
C THR A 257 0.97 -20.66 -11.06
N ALA A 258 1.41 -20.32 -9.84
CA ALA A 258 0.53 -20.07 -8.69
C ALA A 258 -0.41 -18.88 -8.90
N PHE A 259 -0.10 -18.03 -9.88
CA PHE A 259 -0.81 -16.77 -10.16
C PHE A 259 -1.46 -16.71 -11.54
N ASN A 260 -1.41 -17.80 -12.31
CA ASN A 260 -2.10 -17.84 -13.59
C ASN A 260 -3.62 -17.89 -13.36
N PRO A 261 -4.41 -17.14 -14.12
CA PRO A 261 -5.87 -17.26 -14.05
C PRO A 261 -6.29 -18.70 -14.33
N SER A 262 -7.02 -19.31 -13.40
CA SER A 262 -7.52 -20.68 -13.56
C SER A 262 -8.61 -20.70 -14.63
N VAL A 263 -8.45 -21.59 -15.62
CA VAL A 263 -9.39 -21.80 -16.75
C VAL A 263 -10.82 -22.09 -16.28
N THR A 264 -11.00 -22.60 -15.06
CA THR A 264 -12.30 -22.87 -14.44
C THR A 264 -13.05 -21.64 -13.93
N VAL A 265 -12.37 -20.50 -13.73
CA VAL A 265 -13.00 -19.20 -13.39
C VAL A 265 -13.43 -18.43 -14.65
N ILE A 266 -12.93 -18.88 -15.81
CA ILE A 266 -13.32 -18.40 -17.14
C ILE A 266 -14.68 -19.04 -17.49
N GLY A 267 -15.73 -18.62 -16.76
CA GLY A 267 -17.11 -19.02 -16.99
C GLY A 267 -17.58 -18.56 -18.37
N PHE A 268 -17.32 -19.41 -19.37
CA PHE A 268 -17.51 -19.19 -20.80
C PHE A 268 -18.99 -19.10 -21.26
N LYS A 269 -19.93 -18.53 -20.47
CA LYS A 269 -21.34 -18.52 -20.89
C LYS A 269 -22.15 -17.23 -20.76
N ASN A 270 -21.75 -16.18 -20.02
CA ASN A 270 -22.73 -15.13 -19.67
C ASN A 270 -22.33 -13.65 -19.85
N LEU A 271 -21.33 -13.29 -20.64
CA LEU A 271 -21.20 -11.89 -21.08
C LEU A 271 -20.97 -11.81 -22.59
N GLY A 272 -22.05 -11.47 -23.30
CA GLY A 272 -22.10 -11.24 -24.75
C GLY A 272 -21.35 -9.99 -25.20
N LEU A 273 -20.07 -9.90 -24.85
CA LEU A 273 -19.15 -8.93 -25.44
C LEU A 273 -18.23 -9.72 -26.38
N GLY A 274 -18.30 -9.36 -27.67
CA GLY A 274 -17.70 -10.09 -28.78
C GLY A 274 -16.21 -10.35 -28.59
N VAL A 275 -15.86 -11.54 -28.09
CA VAL A 275 -14.53 -12.11 -28.25
C VAL A 275 -14.50 -12.72 -29.64
N THR A 276 -14.14 -11.90 -30.64
CA THR A 276 -13.76 -12.39 -31.95
C THR A 276 -12.47 -13.19 -31.81
N GLN A 277 -12.58 -14.50 -31.99
CA GLN A 277 -11.54 -15.55 -31.97
C GLN A 277 -11.28 -16.18 -30.59
N PRO A 278 -11.07 -17.51 -30.51
CA PRO A 278 -10.75 -18.22 -29.27
C PRO A 278 -9.34 -17.80 -28.80
N GLY A 279 -9.28 -16.64 -28.15
CA GLY A 279 -8.06 -15.95 -27.74
C GLY A 279 -7.39 -16.65 -26.56
N GLU A 280 -6.10 -16.87 -26.71
CA GLU A 280 -5.19 -17.45 -25.73
C GLU A 280 -5.35 -16.76 -24.35
N VAL A 281 -5.51 -17.55 -23.28
CA VAL A 281 -5.58 -17.00 -21.91
C VAL A 281 -4.32 -16.18 -21.63
N PRO A 282 -4.40 -14.88 -21.32
CA PRO A 282 -3.25 -14.04 -21.04
C PRO A 282 -2.42 -14.67 -19.93
N ARG A 283 -1.14 -14.90 -20.22
CA ARG A 283 -0.19 -15.47 -19.26
C ARG A 283 0.60 -14.35 -18.63
N TRP A 284 0.87 -14.47 -17.34
CA TRP A 284 1.82 -13.59 -16.68
C TRP A 284 3.23 -13.85 -17.23
N ARG A 285 3.87 -12.84 -17.83
CA ARG A 285 5.23 -12.95 -18.40
C ARG A 285 6.28 -12.28 -17.51
N GLY A 286 6.05 -12.31 -16.19
CA GLY A 286 6.97 -11.73 -15.21
C GLY A 286 6.78 -10.24 -14.93
N LEU A 287 5.66 -9.62 -15.34
CA LEU A 287 5.40 -8.21 -15.07
C LEU A 287 5.06 -7.98 -13.59
N VAL A 288 5.81 -7.11 -12.92
CA VAL A 288 5.58 -6.75 -11.52
C VAL A 288 5.36 -5.25 -11.44
N CYS A 289 4.23 -4.84 -10.86
CA CYS A 289 3.87 -3.45 -10.61
C CYS A 289 4.18 -3.07 -9.15
N CYS A 290 4.51 -1.81 -8.90
CA CYS A 290 4.32 -1.21 -7.58
C CYS A 290 3.73 0.19 -7.71
N HIS A 291 2.94 0.57 -6.71
CA HIS A 291 2.54 1.95 -6.47
C HIS A 291 3.52 2.52 -5.45
N ALA A 292 4.50 3.29 -5.92
CA ALA A 292 5.55 3.82 -5.08
C ALA A 292 5.18 5.22 -4.59
N GLN A 293 5.33 5.46 -3.29
CA GLN A 293 5.42 6.84 -2.78
C GLN A 293 6.58 7.54 -3.51
N GLU A 294 6.40 8.81 -3.88
CA GLU A 294 7.42 9.53 -4.66
C GLU A 294 8.80 9.55 -3.98
N ASP A 295 8.83 9.68 -2.66
CA ASP A 295 10.06 9.65 -1.86
C ASP A 295 10.77 8.29 -1.87
N ALA A 296 10.04 7.22 -2.20
CA ALA A 296 10.55 5.86 -2.28
C ALA A 296 10.98 5.44 -3.69
N VAL A 297 10.81 6.28 -4.72
CA VAL A 297 11.14 5.92 -6.13
C VAL A 297 12.58 5.42 -6.27
N LYS A 298 13.55 6.13 -5.69
CA LYS A 298 14.98 5.75 -5.74
C LYS A 298 15.28 4.39 -5.10
N LEU A 299 14.46 3.96 -4.13
CA LEU A 299 14.59 2.63 -3.53
C LEU A 299 14.11 1.55 -4.50
N TRP A 300 12.97 1.78 -5.15
CA TRP A 300 12.40 0.86 -6.14
C TRP A 300 13.25 0.78 -7.40
N GLU A 301 13.83 1.89 -7.88
CA GLU A 301 14.80 1.92 -8.97
C GLU A 301 16.02 1.03 -8.68
N LYS A 302 16.58 1.11 -7.46
CA LYS A 302 17.67 0.21 -7.03
C LYS A 302 17.27 -1.26 -7.00
N CYS A 303 15.97 -1.56 -6.91
CA CYS A 303 15.44 -2.92 -6.99
C CYS A 303 15.12 -3.37 -8.42
N GLY A 304 15.30 -2.50 -9.43
CA GLY A 304 15.06 -2.80 -10.85
C GLY A 304 13.71 -2.34 -11.39
N PHE A 305 12.98 -1.49 -10.68
CA PHE A 305 11.74 -0.90 -11.17
C PHE A 305 11.99 0.38 -11.97
N GLU A 306 11.17 0.60 -12.98
CA GLU A 306 11.17 1.78 -13.83
C GLU A 306 9.84 2.53 -13.68
N VAL A 307 9.89 3.86 -13.63
CA VAL A 307 8.68 4.69 -13.53
C VAL A 307 7.87 4.61 -14.82
N ASP A 308 6.58 4.27 -14.70
CA ASP A 308 5.63 4.31 -15.79
C ASP A 308 5.02 5.71 -15.93
N LYS A 309 5.59 6.49 -16.85
CA LYS A 309 5.13 7.86 -17.12
C LYS A 309 3.68 7.92 -17.59
N GLY A 310 3.18 6.87 -18.27
CA GLY A 310 1.81 6.79 -18.78
C GLY A 310 0.77 6.54 -17.67
N MET A 311 1.19 6.04 -16.52
CA MET A 311 0.29 5.92 -15.36
C MET A 311 0.03 7.28 -14.70
N GLY A 312 0.99 8.20 -14.78
CA GLY A 312 0.90 9.53 -14.19
C GLY A 312 1.20 9.55 -12.69
N ARG A 313 0.71 10.60 -12.01
CA ARG A 313 0.88 10.83 -10.56
C ARG A 313 -0.49 10.94 -9.90
N TRP A 314 -0.65 10.41 -8.70
CA TRP A 314 -1.91 10.51 -7.94
C TRP A 314 -1.62 10.65 -6.45
N LEU A 315 -2.64 11.00 -5.67
CA LEU A 315 -2.60 10.99 -4.21
C LEU A 315 -3.32 9.74 -3.69
N GLU A 316 -2.71 9.03 -2.75
CA GLU A 316 -3.33 7.95 -1.99
C GLU A 316 -3.14 8.27 -0.51
N GLU A 317 -4.23 8.41 0.26
CA GLU A 317 -4.20 8.86 1.66
C GLU A 317 -3.46 10.21 1.84
N GLY A 318 -3.56 11.10 0.86
CA GLY A 318 -2.85 12.39 0.84
C GLY A 318 -1.37 12.31 0.49
N ILE A 319 -0.85 11.13 0.17
CA ILE A 319 0.56 10.89 -0.14
C ILE A 319 0.74 10.80 -1.67
N PRO A 320 1.68 11.55 -2.28
CA PRO A 320 1.99 11.44 -3.70
C PRO A 320 2.58 10.07 -4.09
N HIS A 321 2.02 9.48 -5.13
CA HIS A 321 2.40 8.19 -5.67
C HIS A 321 2.62 8.21 -7.18
N VAL A 322 3.48 7.29 -7.63
CA VAL A 322 3.72 6.98 -9.05
C VAL A 322 3.62 5.47 -9.30
N GLY A 323 3.27 5.12 -10.54
CA GLY A 323 3.31 3.75 -11.02
C GLY A 323 4.72 3.37 -11.42
N MET A 324 5.17 2.19 -11.02
CA MET A 324 6.43 1.62 -11.50
C MET A 324 6.25 0.16 -11.89
N PHE A 325 7.03 -0.28 -12.87
CA PHE A 325 7.05 -1.66 -13.31
C PHE A 325 8.47 -2.23 -13.33
N MET A 326 8.55 -3.54 -13.11
CA MET A 326 9.76 -4.33 -13.27
C MET A 326 9.42 -5.60 -14.06
N ARG A 327 10.32 -6.02 -14.94
CA ARG A 327 10.22 -7.30 -15.64
C ARG A 327 11.11 -8.34 -14.97
N VAL A 328 10.50 -9.34 -14.36
CA VAL A 328 11.22 -10.51 -13.83
C VAL A 328 11.50 -11.48 -14.97
N LYS A 329 12.77 -11.88 -15.12
CA LYS A 329 13.14 -13.00 -15.98
C LYS A 329 12.68 -14.30 -15.31
N LEU A 330 11.73 -14.96 -15.96
CA LEU A 330 11.15 -16.25 -15.57
C LEU A 330 12.02 -17.43 -16.01
#